data_AF-F8F011-F1
#
_entry.id   AF-F8F011-F1
#
_cell.length_a   1.000
_cell.length_b   1.000
_cell.length_c   1.000
_cell.angle_alpha   90.00
_cell.angle_beta   90.00
_cell.angle_gamma   90.00
#
_symmetry.space_group_name_H-M   'P 1'
#
loop_
_entity.id
_entity.type
_entity.pdbx_description
1 polymer ?
#
loop_
_entity_poly.entity_id
_entity_poly.type
_entity_poly.pdbx_seq_one_letter_code
_entity_poly.pdbx_strand_id
1 'polypeptide(L)'
;MTLVLLFAVTLLFSAILVRFIIKAAHRFSWYDHIDERKVHTGQVPRLGGVAFIPAYLIVIIILTLTGIWKEQVTGSFVLVLVAMVFIVVFGIWDDFKPLRAQYKALVQLVAAILVVAAGYRFSARNRSSRPMPP
;
A
#
# COMPACT_ATOMS: atom_id res chain seq x y z
N MET A 1 16.14 17.11 -3.98
CA MET A 1 15.54 17.23 -5.32
C MET A 1 14.89 15.93 -5.79
N THR A 2 15.60 14.79 -5.78
CA THR A 2 15.08 13.48 -6.23
C THR A 2 13.82 13.02 -5.48
N LEU A 3 13.79 13.10 -4.14
CA LEU A 3 12.61 12.70 -3.36
C LEU A 3 11.36 13.53 -3.67
N VAL A 4 11.53 14.84 -3.92
CA VAL A 4 10.43 15.73 -4.27
C VAL A 4 9.87 15.38 -5.65
N LEU A 5 10.74 15.07 -6.61
CA LEU A 5 10.34 14.61 -7.94
C LEU A 5 9.60 13.27 -7.87
N LEU A 6 10.10 12.31 -7.08
CA LEU A 6 9.44 11.02 -6.87
C LEU A 6 8.06 11.16 -6.24
N PHE A 7 7.95 12.01 -5.22
CA PHE A 7 6.67 12.32 -4.60
C PHE A 7 5.69 12.92 -5.62
N ALA A 8 6.12 13.93 -6.38
CA ALA A 8 5.27 14.59 -7.38
C ALA A 8 4.80 13.63 -8.49
N VAL A 9 5.71 12.79 -9.00
CA VAL A 9 5.38 11.78 -10.02
C VAL A 9 4.40 10.75 -9.46
N THR A 10 4.66 10.22 -8.26
CA THR A 10 3.78 9.23 -7.61
C THR A 10 2.40 9.81 -7.34
N LEU A 11 2.33 11.05 -6.86
CA LEU A 11 1.09 11.79 -6.63
C LEU A 11 0.28 11.93 -7.92
N LEU A 12 0.93 12.36 -9.01
CA LEU A 12 0.28 12.55 -10.31
C LEU A 12 -0.27 11.24 -10.85
N PHE A 13 0.55 10.17 -10.84
CA PHE A 13 0.13 8.84 -11.26
C PHE A 13 -1.02 8.31 -10.43
N SER A 14 -0.95 8.44 -9.10
CA SER A 14 -2.03 8.03 -8.19
C SER A 14 -3.32 8.78 -8.49
N ALA A 15 -3.28 10.10 -8.72
CA ALA A 15 -4.46 10.89 -9.02
C ALA A 15 -5.13 10.48 -10.35
N ILE A 16 -4.32 10.18 -11.37
CA ILE A 16 -4.81 9.66 -12.65
C ILE A 16 -5.44 8.27 -12.47
N LEU A 17 -4.76 7.37 -11.77
CA LEU A 17 -5.21 5.98 -11.62
C LEU A 17 -6.49 5.90 -10.78
N VAL A 18 -6.62 6.72 -9.74
CA VAL A 18 -7.87 6.87 -8.95
C VAL A 18 -9.03 7.26 -9.87
N ARG A 19 -8.85 8.24 -10.78
CA ARG A 19 -9.91 8.63 -11.72
C ARG A 19 -10.33 7.49 -12.65
N PHE A 20 -9.37 6.69 -13.14
CA PHE A 20 -9.67 5.51 -13.95
C PHE A 20 -10.42 4.43 -13.16
N ILE A 21 -10.00 4.17 -11.93
CA ILE A 21 -10.63 3.17 -11.06
C ILE A 21 -12.04 3.59 -10.67
N ILE A 22 -12.29 4.87 -10.39
CA ILE A 22 -13.65 5.37 -10.14
C ILE A 22 -14.54 5.14 -11.37
N LYS A 23 -14.07 5.48 -12.58
CA LYS A 23 -14.81 5.21 -13.82
C LYS A 23 -15.07 3.72 -14.04
N ALA A 24 -14.08 2.87 -13.76
CA ALA A 24 -14.22 1.42 -13.86
C ALA A 24 -15.22 0.90 -12.82
N ALA A 25 -15.14 1.35 -11.57
CA ALA A 25 -16.08 0.98 -10.51
C ALA A 25 -17.51 1.35 -10.87
N HIS A 26 -17.73 2.50 -11.52
CA HIS A 26 -19.04 2.87 -12.04
C HIS A 26 -19.52 1.95 -13.17
N ARG A 27 -18.61 1.55 -14.07
CA ARG A 27 -18.92 0.67 -15.21
C ARG A 27 -19.20 -0.77 -14.79
N PHE A 28 -18.51 -1.27 -13.77
CA PHE A 28 -18.62 -2.64 -13.27
C PHE A 28 -19.52 -2.78 -12.03
N SER A 29 -20.18 -1.68 -11.63
CA SER A 29 -21.06 -1.62 -10.44
C SER A 29 -20.38 -2.09 -9.14
N TRP A 30 -19.10 -1.77 -8.97
CA TRP A 30 -18.32 -2.07 -7.76
C TRP A 30 -18.61 -1.06 -6.66
N TYR A 31 -19.87 -1.04 -6.23
CA TYR A 31 -20.37 -0.13 -5.22
C TYR A 31 -20.43 -0.80 -3.86
N ASP A 32 -20.22 0.01 -2.83
CA ASP A 32 -20.53 -0.36 -1.46
C ASP A 32 -22.03 -0.67 -1.34
N HIS A 33 -22.38 -1.83 -0.78
CA HIS A 33 -23.76 -2.19 -0.48
C HIS A 33 -24.30 -1.22 0.58
N ILE A 34 -25.42 -0.56 0.28
CA ILE A 34 -26.07 0.35 1.23
C ILE A 34 -26.60 -0.51 2.38
N ASP A 35 -26.12 -0.24 3.59
CA ASP A 35 -26.46 -0.96 4.81
C ASP A 35 -27.22 -0.02 5.76
N GLU A 36 -28.12 -0.54 6.58
CA GLU A 36 -29.07 0.23 7.41
C GLU A 36 -28.38 1.16 8.44
N ARG A 37 -27.09 0.98 8.67
CA ARG A 37 -26.25 1.84 9.54
C ARG A 37 -25.53 2.99 8.81
N LYS A 38 -25.66 3.16 7.49
CA LYS A 38 -24.91 4.19 6.73
C LYS A 38 -25.81 5.38 6.38
N VAL A 39 -25.42 6.57 6.85
CA VAL A 39 -26.15 7.85 6.65
C VAL A 39 -26.05 8.38 5.22
N HIS A 40 -25.22 7.78 4.36
CA HIS A 40 -25.03 8.18 2.98
C HIS A 40 -25.94 7.40 2.03
N THR A 41 -26.67 8.10 1.17
CA THR A 41 -27.56 7.52 0.15
C THR A 41 -26.87 7.25 -1.20
N GLY A 42 -25.59 7.59 -1.32
CA GLY A 42 -24.82 7.48 -2.57
C GLY A 42 -24.01 6.18 -2.71
N GLN A 43 -23.83 5.73 -3.94
CA GLN A 43 -22.95 4.63 -4.31
C GLN A 43 -21.47 5.04 -4.17
N VAL A 44 -20.78 4.58 -3.12
CA VAL A 44 -19.36 4.88 -2.88
C VAL A 44 -18.50 3.71 -3.38
N PRO A 45 -17.51 3.94 -4.26
CA PRO A 45 -16.59 2.89 -4.69
C PRO A 45 -15.63 2.50 -3.55
N ARG A 46 -15.55 1.20 -3.21
CA ARG A 46 -14.71 0.67 -2.11
C ARG A 46 -13.20 0.65 -2.41
N LEU A 47 -12.80 0.94 -3.65
CA LEU A 47 -11.48 0.61 -4.20
C LEU A 47 -10.44 1.74 -4.12
N GLY A 48 -10.65 2.75 -3.26
CA GLY A 48 -9.73 3.90 -3.15
C GLY A 48 -8.29 3.50 -2.81
N GLY A 49 -8.11 2.55 -1.88
CA GLY A 49 -6.79 2.03 -1.50
C GLY A 49 -6.14 1.16 -2.59
N VAL A 50 -6.96 0.48 -3.39
CA VAL A 50 -6.52 -0.35 -4.53
C VAL A 50 -5.89 0.50 -5.63
N ALA A 51 -6.17 1.80 -5.68
CA ALA A 51 -5.59 2.71 -6.68
C ALA A 51 -4.18 3.18 -6.36
N PHE A 52 -3.86 3.41 -5.08
CA PHE A 52 -2.56 3.98 -4.70
C PHE A 52 -1.41 2.99 -4.89
N ILE A 53 -1.63 1.74 -4.49
CA ILE A 53 -0.61 0.70 -4.44
C ILE A 53 -0.03 0.35 -5.82
N PRO A 54 -0.83 0.07 -6.88
CA PRO A 54 -0.29 -0.17 -8.21
C PRO A 54 0.46 1.05 -8.76
N ALA A 55 0.03 2.28 -8.46
CA ALA A 55 0.77 3.48 -8.84
C ALA A 55 2.17 3.50 -8.20
N TYR A 56 2.26 3.17 -6.91
CA TYR A 56 3.53 3.05 -6.21
C TYR A 56 4.41 1.92 -6.77
N LEU A 57 3.85 0.74 -7.06
CA LEU A 57 4.58 -0.38 -7.66
C LEU A 57 5.14 -0.03 -9.05
N ILE A 58 4.34 0.63 -9.90
CA ILE A 58 4.76 1.07 -11.24
C ILE A 58 5.95 2.02 -11.13
N VAL A 59 5.88 3.00 -10.23
CA VAL A 59 6.98 3.94 -10.00
C VAL A 59 8.25 3.19 -9.57
N ILE A 60 8.16 2.26 -8.63
CA ILE A 60 9.31 1.44 -8.19
C ILE A 60 9.90 0.63 -9.35
N ILE A 61 9.06 0.01 -10.18
CA ILE A 61 9.51 -0.76 -11.35
C ILE A 61 10.25 0.15 -12.32
N ILE A 62 9.69 1.33 -12.64
CA ILE A 62 10.34 2.31 -13.51
C ILE A 62 11.71 2.73 -12.95
N LEU A 63 11.80 3.05 -11.67
CA LEU A 63 13.06 3.46 -11.04
C LEU A 63 14.10 2.34 -11.01
N THR A 64 13.64 1.09 -10.88
CA THR A 64 14.51 -0.10 -10.93
C THR A 64 15.04 -0.32 -12.34
N LEU A 65 14.17 -0.26 -13.35
CA LEU A 65 14.54 -0.48 -14.77
C LEU A 65 15.42 0.64 -15.33
N THR A 66 15.18 1.89 -14.92
CA THR A 66 15.98 3.06 -15.33
C THR A 66 17.33 3.14 -14.60
N GLY A 67 17.59 2.24 -13.65
CA GLY A 67 18.85 2.19 -12.89
C GLY A 67 19.01 3.30 -11.85
N ILE A 68 18.08 4.25 -11.76
CA ILE A 68 18.12 5.39 -10.81
C ILE A 68 18.19 4.88 -9.37
N TRP A 69 17.58 3.73 -9.09
CA TRP A 69 17.47 3.13 -7.75
C TRP A 69 18.23 1.80 -7.59
N LYS A 70 19.14 1.46 -8.49
CA LYS A 70 19.79 0.14 -8.49
C LYS A 70 20.47 -0.20 -7.16
N GLU A 71 21.08 0.76 -6.48
CA GLU A 71 21.72 0.56 -5.18
C GLU A 71 20.74 0.35 -4.02
N GLN A 72 19.48 0.78 -4.18
CA GLN A 72 18.44 0.66 -3.16
C GLN A 72 17.67 -0.68 -3.25
N VAL A 73 17.75 -1.37 -4.39
CA VAL A 73 17.11 -2.67 -4.59
C VAL A 73 17.99 -3.77 -3.99
N THR A 74 17.93 -3.87 -2.67
CA THR A 74 18.57 -4.94 -1.89
C THR A 74 17.64 -6.15 -1.75
N GLY A 75 18.18 -7.31 -1.37
CA GLY A 75 17.37 -8.50 -1.06
C GLY A 75 16.30 -8.23 0.01
N SER A 76 16.63 -7.42 1.03
CA SER A 76 15.69 -6.95 2.04
C SER A 76 14.54 -6.11 1.44
N PHE A 77 14.85 -5.22 0.50
CA PHE A 77 13.82 -4.42 -0.17
C PHE A 77 12.87 -5.29 -0.99
N VAL A 78 13.39 -6.32 -1.68
CA VAL A 78 12.57 -7.27 -2.45
C VAL A 78 11.61 -8.03 -1.53
N LEU A 79 12.06 -8.48 -0.36
CA LEU A 79 11.19 -9.15 0.62
C LEU A 79 10.04 -8.25 1.09
N VAL A 80 10.28 -6.96 1.29
CA VAL A 80 9.24 -5.98 1.63
C VAL A 80 8.27 -5.78 0.47
N LEU A 81 8.74 -5.72 -0.77
CA LEU A 81 7.88 -5.65 -1.95
C LEU A 81 6.97 -6.89 -2.07
N VAL A 82 7.51 -8.08 -1.83
CA VAL A 82 6.74 -9.33 -1.81
C VAL A 82 5.66 -9.27 -0.73
N ALA A 83 6.01 -8.86 0.50
CA ALA A 83 5.05 -8.70 1.58
C ALA A 83 3.94 -7.69 1.25
N MET A 84 4.30 -6.59 0.59
CA MET A 84 3.37 -5.56 0.15
C MET A 84 2.40 -6.10 -0.91
N VAL A 85 2.92 -6.73 -1.98
CA VAL A 85 2.08 -7.35 -3.03
C VAL A 85 1.15 -8.41 -2.42
N PHE A 86 1.65 -9.19 -1.46
CA PHE A 86 0.86 -10.20 -0.77
C PHE A 86 -0.33 -9.57 -0.03
N ILE A 87 -0.11 -8.54 0.80
CA ILE A 87 -1.21 -7.84 1.50
C ILE A 87 -2.21 -7.24 0.50
N VAL A 88 -1.72 -6.69 -0.62
CA VAL A 88 -2.58 -6.06 -1.64
C VAL A 88 -3.49 -7.07 -2.30
N VAL A 89 -2.95 -8.19 -2.75
CA VAL A 89 -3.74 -9.23 -3.42
C VAL A 89 -4.83 -9.75 -2.50
N PHE A 90 -4.51 -10.00 -1.23
CA PHE A 90 -5.50 -10.45 -0.25
C PHE A 90 -6.47 -9.35 0.17
N GLY A 91 -6.04 -8.09 0.21
CA GLY A 91 -6.92 -6.94 0.46
C GLY A 91 -7.95 -6.76 -0.67
N ILE A 92 -7.50 -6.83 -1.92
CA ILE A 92 -8.38 -6.81 -3.10
C ILE A 92 -9.33 -8.00 -3.07
N TRP A 93 -8.84 -9.20 -2.74
CA TRP A 93 -9.70 -10.37 -2.60
C TRP A 93 -10.77 -10.12 -1.52
N ASP A 94 -10.39 -9.64 -0.33
CA ASP A 94 -11.32 -9.35 0.76
C ASP A 94 -12.39 -8.31 0.37
N ASP A 95 -12.04 -7.29 -0.41
CA ASP A 95 -12.97 -6.26 -0.91
C ASP A 95 -14.07 -6.87 -1.80
N PHE A 96 -13.74 -7.89 -2.60
CA PHE A 96 -14.71 -8.59 -3.46
C PHE A 96 -15.43 -9.74 -2.77
N LYS A 97 -14.73 -10.47 -1.89
CA LYS A 97 -15.25 -11.64 -1.16
C LYS A 97 -14.70 -11.61 0.26
N PRO A 98 -15.54 -11.27 1.26
CA PRO A 98 -15.11 -11.17 2.65
C PRO A 98 -14.44 -12.45 3.11
N LEU A 99 -13.16 -12.35 3.50
CA LEU A 99 -12.39 -13.44 4.05
C LEU A 99 -12.76 -13.64 5.53
N ARG A 100 -12.72 -14.89 6.01
CA ARG A 100 -12.87 -15.16 7.46
C ARG A 100 -11.71 -14.52 8.22
N ALA A 101 -11.97 -14.05 9.44
CA ALA A 101 -10.98 -13.37 10.27
C ALA A 101 -9.66 -14.17 10.44
N GLN A 102 -9.75 -15.50 10.53
CA GLN A 102 -8.60 -16.40 10.62
C GLN A 102 -7.65 -16.28 9.42
N TYR A 103 -8.20 -16.19 8.19
CA TYR A 103 -7.39 -16.04 6.99
C TYR A 103 -6.76 -14.65 6.89
N LYS A 104 -7.48 -13.60 7.31
CA LYS A 104 -6.92 -12.25 7.38
C LYS A 104 -5.71 -12.19 8.32
N ALA A 105 -5.84 -12.80 9.50
CA ALA A 105 -4.77 -12.88 10.48
C ALA A 105 -3.57 -13.67 9.95
N LEU A 106 -3.80 -14.81 9.29
CA LEU A 106 -2.73 -15.62 8.70
C LEU A 106 -1.96 -14.85 7.62
N VAL A 107 -2.67 -14.14 6.73
CA VAL A 107 -2.05 -13.33 5.68
C VAL A 107 -1.18 -12.22 6.27
N GLN A 108 -1.70 -11.50 7.27
CA GLN A 108 -0.97 -10.43 7.95
C GLN A 108 0.26 -10.99 8.71
N LEU A 109 0.14 -12.17 9.31
CA LEU A 109 1.25 -12.83 9.99
C LEU A 109 2.38 -13.19 9.02
N VAL A 110 2.05 -13.79 7.86
CA VAL A 110 3.04 -14.12 6.83
C VAL A 110 3.73 -12.85 6.32
N ALA A 111 2.97 -11.79 6.03
CA ALA A 111 3.54 -10.51 5.61
C ALA A 111 4.47 -9.91 6.67
N ALA A 112 4.10 -9.98 7.95
CA ALA A 112 4.94 -9.51 9.05
C ALA A 112 6.24 -10.31 9.15
N ILE A 113 6.20 -11.63 9.00
CA ILE A 113 7.39 -12.50 9.00
C ILE A 113 8.35 -12.10 7.88
N LEU A 114 7.83 -11.85 6.67
CA LEU A 114 8.66 -11.41 5.54
C LEU A 114 9.38 -10.08 5.83
N VAL A 115 8.69 -9.11 6.44
CA VAL A 115 9.27 -7.81 6.81
C VAL A 115 10.34 -7.96 7.90
N VAL A 116 10.11 -8.81 8.90
CA VAL A 116 11.10 -9.08 9.97
C VAL A 116 12.30 -9.84 9.41
N ALA A 117 12.09 -10.80 8.52
CA ALA A 117 13.15 -11.54 7.82
C ALA A 117 14.00 -10.62 6.93
N ALA A 118 13.41 -9.55 6.38
CA ALA A 118 14.12 -8.51 5.67
C ALA A 118 15.01 -7.61 6.57
N GLY A 119 14.95 -7.81 7.89
CA GLY A 119 15.79 -7.09 8.86
C GLY A 119 15.13 -5.84 9.46
N TYR A 120 13.88 -5.54 9.10
CA TYR A 120 13.16 -4.41 9.68
C TYR A 120 12.64 -4.76 11.07
N ARG A 121 13.04 -3.96 12.07
CA ARG A 121 12.69 -4.17 13.47
C ARG A 121 12.34 -2.84 14.13
N PHE A 122 11.46 -2.88 15.11
CA PHE A 122 11.23 -1.73 15.97
C PHE A 122 12.45 -1.51 16.86
N SER A 123 13.02 -0.30 16.81
CA SER A 123 14.10 0.10 17.71
C SER A 123 13.53 1.10 18.71
N ALA A 124 13.50 0.73 19.99
CA ALA A 124 13.09 1.64 21.05
C ALA A 124 14.20 2.70 21.22
N ARG A 125 13.96 3.93 20.74
CA ARG A 125 14.88 5.04 20.97
C ARG A 125 14.76 5.49 22.43
N ASN A 126 15.73 5.10 23.25
CA ASN A 126 15.79 5.51 24.64
C ASN A 126 15.97 7.04 24.73
N ARG A 127 15.06 7.72 25.43
CA ARG A 127 15.00 9.20 25.51
C ARG A 127 15.92 9.77 26.60
N SER A 128 16.56 8.91 27.40
CA SER A 128 17.36 9.28 28.57
C SER A 128 18.75 9.87 28.26
N SER A 129 19.15 9.95 26.99
CA SER A 129 20.46 10.48 26.57
C SER A 129 20.40 11.89 25.97
N ARG A 130 19.30 12.64 26.18
CA ARG A 130 19.27 14.06 25.79
C ARG A 130 20.13 14.85 26.80
N PRO A 131 21.26 15.46 26.39
CA PRO A 131 21.93 16.41 27.26
C PRO A 131 20.95 17.55 27.58
N MET A 132 20.86 17.92 28.86
CA MET A 132 20.15 19.12 29.28
C MET A 132 20.74 20.31 28.52
N PRO A 133 19.90 21.20 27.95
CA PRO A 133 20.41 22.46 27.44
C PRO A 133 21.11 23.23 28.58
N PRO A 134 22.18 24.00 28.27
CA PRO A 134 22.91 24.79 29.25
C PRO A 134 22.05 25.87 29.89
#